data_AF-A0A9N9Y910-F1
#
_entry.id   AF-A0A9N9Y910-F1
#
_cell.length_a   1.000
_cell.length_b   1.000
_cell.length_c   1.000
_cell.angle_alpha   90.00
_cell.angle_beta   90.00
_cell.angle_gamma   90.00
#
_symmetry.space_group_name_H-M   'P 1'
#
loop_
_entity.id
_entity.type
_entity.pdbx_description
1 polymer ?
#
loop_
_entity_poly.entity_id
_entity_poly.type
_entity_poly.pdbx_seq_one_letter_code
_entity_poly.pdbx_strand_id
1 'polypeptide(L)'
;MVVVKRFRAAWGIEPSPGYENYKTWFPELKKQGYSGIEINLHIIDNPNVFKQLCKENDLEINILIFSAWPRYQGPRPRCTVADHLAAYRDQLTRAKVFDPLKINAQSGSDIFSYDESVEFFQGTLEIDAALGMIGKVCHETHRNRSLFNPYAAEYILKRVPG
;
A
#
# COMPACT_ATOMS: atom_id res chain seq x y z
N MET A 1 -1.32 -25.61 12.96
CA MET A 1 -2.60 -24.89 12.74
C MET A 1 -2.30 -23.65 11.93
N VAL A 2 -2.97 -23.45 10.78
CA VAL A 2 -2.87 -22.19 10.01
C VAL A 2 -3.84 -21.20 10.64
N VAL A 3 -3.35 -20.03 11.03
CA VAL A 3 -4.18 -18.93 11.56
C VAL A 3 -4.46 -17.96 10.42
N VAL A 4 -5.74 -17.75 10.10
CA VAL A 4 -6.17 -16.76 9.09
C VAL A 4 -6.56 -15.47 9.81
N LYS A 5 -5.79 -14.41 9.59
CA LYS A 5 -6.12 -13.07 10.07
C LYS A 5 -6.99 -12.33 9.05
N ARG A 6 -8.06 -11.69 9.50
CA ARG A 6 -8.97 -10.92 8.65
C ARG A 6 -8.68 -9.43 8.79
N PHE A 7 -8.48 -8.75 7.68
CA PHE A 7 -8.28 -7.30 7.65
C PHE A 7 -9.46 -6.62 6.96
N ARG A 8 -9.92 -5.49 7.52
CA ARG A 8 -10.96 -4.67 6.89
C ARG A 8 -10.31 -3.48 6.20
N ALA A 9 -10.57 -3.30 4.91
CA ALA A 9 -10.11 -2.12 4.19
C ALA A 9 -10.97 -0.88 4.56
N ALA A 10 -10.37 0.29 4.80
CA ALA A 10 -11.09 1.54 5.10
C ALA A 10 -11.56 2.29 3.83
N TRP A 11 -11.47 1.67 2.66
CA TRP A 11 -11.84 2.25 1.39
C TRP A 11 -13.30 2.75 1.40
N GLY A 12 -13.50 4.01 1.02
CA GLY A 12 -14.82 4.65 1.00
C GLY A 12 -15.28 5.19 2.36
N ILE A 13 -14.48 5.07 3.41
CA ILE A 13 -14.77 5.61 4.75
C ILE A 13 -13.64 6.59 5.08
N GLU A 14 -13.77 7.84 4.66
CA GLU A 14 -12.77 8.87 4.96
C GLU A 14 -12.76 9.19 6.47
N PRO A 15 -11.60 9.50 7.08
CA PRO A 15 -11.54 9.86 8.48
C PRO A 15 -12.22 11.22 8.72
N SER A 16 -13.07 11.29 9.73
CA SER A 16 -13.57 12.57 10.22
C SER A 16 -12.47 13.30 11.01
N PRO A 17 -12.59 14.62 11.27
CA PRO A 17 -11.66 15.33 12.16
C PRO A 17 -11.46 14.58 13.48
N GLY A 18 -10.22 14.43 13.91
CA GLY A 18 -9.87 13.68 15.14
C GLY A 18 -10.18 12.18 15.10
N TYR A 19 -10.50 11.62 13.92
CA TYR A 19 -10.85 10.21 13.71
C TYR A 19 -12.11 9.74 14.47
N GLU A 20 -13.05 10.64 14.81
CA GLU A 20 -14.29 10.30 15.56
C GLU A 20 -15.09 9.13 14.97
N ASN A 21 -15.22 9.07 13.64
CA ASN A 21 -15.88 7.96 12.97
C ASN A 21 -15.14 6.63 13.19
N TYR A 22 -13.80 6.62 13.16
CA TYR A 22 -13.00 5.43 13.43
C TYR A 22 -13.01 5.05 14.91
N LYS A 23 -13.05 6.01 15.84
CA LYS A 23 -13.23 5.74 17.28
C LYS A 23 -14.52 4.96 17.56
N THR A 24 -15.56 5.23 16.79
CA THR A 24 -16.82 4.48 16.87
C THR A 24 -16.75 3.14 16.14
N TRP A 25 -16.08 3.10 14.98
CA TRP A 25 -16.08 1.93 14.10
C TRP A 25 -15.11 0.82 14.52
N PHE A 26 -13.91 1.14 15.00
CA PHE A 26 -12.87 0.16 15.31
C PHE A 26 -13.27 -0.86 16.40
N PRO A 27 -13.96 -0.47 17.50
CA PRO A 27 -14.48 -1.44 18.46
C PRO A 27 -15.44 -2.45 17.82
N GLU A 28 -16.25 -2.01 16.85
CA GLU A 28 -17.19 -2.85 16.14
C GLU A 28 -16.47 -3.83 15.21
N LEU A 29 -15.39 -3.41 14.54
CA LEU A 29 -14.55 -4.31 13.75
C LEU A 29 -13.95 -5.45 14.60
N LYS A 30 -13.52 -5.16 15.83
CA LYS A 30 -13.02 -6.20 16.74
C LYS A 30 -14.10 -7.20 17.13
N LYS A 31 -15.32 -6.73 17.43
CA LYS A 31 -16.47 -7.62 17.71
C LYS A 31 -16.80 -8.52 16.52
N GLN A 32 -16.60 -8.03 15.29
CA GLN A 32 -16.78 -8.80 14.06
C GLN A 32 -15.63 -9.77 13.74
N GLY A 33 -14.57 -9.80 14.56
CA GLY A 33 -13.45 -10.73 14.44
C GLY A 33 -12.36 -10.28 13.46
N TYR A 34 -12.29 -9.00 13.10
CA TYR A 34 -11.15 -8.48 12.34
C TYR A 34 -9.90 -8.37 13.23
N SER A 35 -8.76 -8.76 12.67
CA SER A 35 -7.45 -8.64 13.31
C SER A 35 -6.80 -7.29 13.05
N GLY A 36 -7.26 -6.56 12.03
CA GLY A 36 -6.67 -5.29 11.65
C GLY A 36 -7.44 -4.54 10.57
N ILE A 37 -6.88 -3.39 10.20
CA ILE A 37 -7.41 -2.46 9.22
C ILE A 37 -6.36 -2.23 8.12
N GLU A 38 -6.80 -2.09 6.87
CA GLU A 38 -5.97 -1.51 5.80
C GLU A 38 -6.41 -0.06 5.54
N ILE A 39 -5.47 0.87 5.55
CA ILE A 39 -5.73 2.29 5.24
C ILE A 39 -4.90 2.79 4.07
N ASN A 40 -5.43 3.80 3.40
CA ASN A 40 -4.69 4.54 2.39
C ASN A 40 -3.75 5.55 3.07
N LEU A 41 -2.46 5.52 2.76
CA LEU A 41 -1.48 6.43 3.38
C LEU A 41 -1.87 7.91 3.22
N HIS A 42 -2.57 8.27 2.14
CA HIS A 42 -2.90 9.66 1.79
C HIS A 42 -4.12 10.24 2.51
N ILE A 43 -4.86 9.44 3.29
CA ILE A 43 -6.04 9.92 4.03
C ILE A 43 -5.73 10.17 5.50
N ILE A 44 -4.55 9.79 5.98
CA ILE A 44 -4.15 9.94 7.38
C ILE A 44 -3.30 11.20 7.53
N ASP A 45 -3.82 12.18 8.27
CA ASP A 45 -3.15 13.47 8.52
C ASP A 45 -2.20 13.43 9.73
N ASN A 46 -2.47 12.56 10.71
CA ASN A 46 -1.68 12.41 11.92
C ASN A 46 -1.41 10.92 12.21
N PRO A 47 -0.29 10.39 11.69
CA PRO A 47 0.05 8.97 11.83
C PRO A 47 0.12 8.47 13.28
N ASN A 48 0.61 9.30 14.20
CA ASN A 48 0.76 8.90 15.60
C ASN A 48 -0.59 8.71 16.29
N VAL A 49 -1.53 9.63 16.05
CA VAL A 49 -2.90 9.51 16.60
C VAL A 49 -3.60 8.29 16.01
N PHE A 50 -3.51 8.08 14.69
CA PHE A 50 -4.10 6.91 14.05
C PHE A 50 -3.53 5.58 14.59
N LYS A 51 -2.21 5.51 14.74
CA LYS A 51 -1.53 4.33 15.29
C LYS A 51 -1.95 4.04 16.73
N GLN A 52 -2.06 5.08 17.56
CA GLN A 52 -2.52 4.95 18.94
C GLN A 52 -3.96 4.43 18.99
N LEU A 53 -4.84 4.94 18.13
CA LEU A 53 -6.23 4.47 18.02
C LEU A 53 -6.32 2.98 17.64
N CYS A 54 -5.49 2.53 16.69
CA CYS A 54 -5.42 1.11 16.33
C CYS A 54 -4.93 0.25 17.51
N LYS A 55 -3.91 0.72 18.23
CA LYS A 55 -3.36 0.03 19.41
C LYS A 55 -4.40 -0.11 20.53
N GLU A 56 -5.16 0.94 20.83
CA GLU A 56 -6.23 0.93 21.82
C GLU A 56 -7.34 -0.07 21.50
N ASN A 57 -7.51 -0.39 20.22
CA ASN A 57 -8.50 -1.34 19.72
C ASN A 57 -7.89 -2.69 19.34
N ASP A 58 -6.61 -2.95 19.64
CA ASP A 58 -5.93 -4.20 19.27
C ASP A 58 -6.09 -4.54 17.76
N LEU A 59 -5.94 -3.53 16.90
CA LEU A 59 -5.98 -3.68 15.45
C LEU A 59 -4.58 -3.53 14.85
N GLU A 60 -4.15 -4.53 14.08
CA GLU A 60 -2.96 -4.44 13.24
C GLU A 60 -3.21 -3.53 12.04
N ILE A 61 -2.14 -2.94 11.50
CA ILE A 61 -2.24 -1.96 10.41
C ILE A 61 -1.61 -2.53 9.14
N ASN A 62 -2.38 -2.50 8.04
CA ASN A 62 -1.85 -2.57 6.69
C ASN A 62 -1.96 -1.20 6.02
N ILE A 63 -1.01 -0.89 5.15
CA ILE A 63 -0.94 0.41 4.47
C ILE A 63 -1.05 0.20 2.97
N LEU A 64 -1.90 0.97 2.31
CA LEU A 64 -1.96 1.10 0.87
C LEU A 64 -1.16 2.32 0.42
N ILE A 65 -0.25 2.12 -0.54
CA ILE A 65 0.56 3.15 -1.18
C ILE A 65 0.39 3.13 -2.71
N PHE A 66 0.78 4.23 -3.37
CA PHE A 66 0.65 4.41 -4.82
C PHE A 66 1.96 4.93 -5.41
N SER A 67 2.65 4.16 -6.24
CA SER A 67 3.87 4.69 -6.90
C SER A 67 3.59 5.91 -7.80
N ALA A 68 2.35 6.12 -8.25
CA ALA A 68 1.88 7.37 -8.84
C ALA A 68 0.35 7.46 -8.82
N TRP A 69 -0.18 8.65 -9.06
CA TRP A 69 -1.62 8.93 -9.21
C TRP A 69 -2.43 8.46 -7.98
N PRO A 70 -2.14 9.02 -6.79
CA PRO A 70 -2.76 8.58 -5.54
C PRO A 70 -4.28 8.77 -5.60
N ARG A 71 -5.02 7.73 -5.20
CA ARG A 71 -6.49 7.70 -5.20
C ARG A 71 -7.15 7.99 -6.56
N TYR A 72 -6.41 7.90 -7.67
CA TYR A 72 -6.93 8.21 -9.02
C TYR A 72 -7.52 9.62 -9.14
N GLN A 73 -7.04 10.56 -8.32
CA GLN A 73 -7.56 11.92 -8.29
C GLN A 73 -7.00 12.73 -9.45
N GLY A 74 -7.90 13.43 -10.16
CA GLY A 74 -7.55 14.27 -11.29
C GLY A 74 -7.12 13.49 -12.55
N PRO A 75 -6.63 14.19 -13.58
CA PRO A 75 -6.18 13.55 -14.81
C PRO A 75 -5.00 12.61 -14.55
N ARG A 76 -4.95 11.50 -15.28
CA ARG A 76 -3.86 10.53 -15.16
C ARG A 76 -2.52 11.16 -15.57
N PRO A 77 -1.52 11.22 -14.69
CA PRO A 77 -0.21 11.74 -15.04
C PRO A 77 0.55 10.75 -15.92
N ARG A 78 1.49 11.27 -16.73
CA ARG A 78 2.51 10.48 -17.44
C ARG A 78 3.83 10.63 -16.70
N CYS A 79 4.05 9.77 -15.72
CA CYS A 79 5.28 9.71 -14.93
C CYS A 79 6.25 8.71 -15.56
N THR A 80 7.56 8.95 -15.40
CA THR A 80 8.62 8.02 -15.78
C THR A 80 8.83 6.94 -14.72
N VAL A 81 9.62 5.89 -15.03
CA VAL A 81 10.03 4.88 -14.03
C VAL A 81 10.69 5.54 -12.82
N ALA A 82 11.58 6.50 -13.04
CA ALA A 82 12.28 7.24 -11.98
C ALA A 82 11.30 8.02 -11.06
N ASP A 83 10.30 8.67 -11.64
CA ASP A 83 9.27 9.38 -10.85
C ASP A 83 8.49 8.41 -9.96
N HIS A 84 8.12 7.25 -10.51
CA HIS A 84 7.41 6.20 -9.77
C HIS A 84 8.26 5.64 -8.62
N LEU A 85 9.55 5.40 -8.83
CA LEU A 85 10.49 4.93 -7.81
C LEU A 85 10.71 5.96 -6.71
N ALA A 86 10.84 7.24 -7.06
CA ALA A 86 10.98 8.33 -6.10
C ALA A 86 9.74 8.42 -5.19
N ALA A 87 8.55 8.40 -5.78
CA ALA A 87 7.29 8.42 -5.02
C ALA A 87 7.08 7.16 -4.18
N TYR A 88 7.48 5.99 -4.68
CA TYR A 88 7.45 4.73 -3.92
C TYR A 88 8.35 4.81 -2.68
N ARG A 89 9.59 5.31 -2.83
CA ARG A 89 10.53 5.49 -1.71
C ARG A 89 10.03 6.46 -0.65
N ASP A 90 9.47 7.60 -1.07
CA ASP A 90 8.87 8.58 -0.16
C ASP A 90 7.76 7.95 0.68
N GLN A 91 6.84 7.23 0.02
CA GLN A 91 5.69 6.63 0.69
C GLN A 91 6.08 5.50 1.62
N LEU A 92 7.03 4.64 1.26
CA LEU A 92 7.55 3.63 2.19
C LEU A 92 8.23 4.27 3.40
N THR A 93 8.98 5.35 3.20
CA THR A 93 9.63 6.08 4.30
C THR A 93 8.58 6.63 5.26
N ARG A 94 7.50 7.23 4.74
CA ARG A 94 6.37 7.73 5.54
C ARG A 94 5.58 6.59 6.19
N ALA A 95 5.42 5.46 5.52
CA ALA A 95 4.69 4.31 6.04
C ALA A 95 5.37 3.67 7.26
N LYS A 96 6.69 3.84 7.44
CA LYS A 96 7.45 3.30 8.58
C LYS A 96 6.82 3.62 9.93
N VAL A 97 6.30 4.84 10.11
CA VAL A 97 5.74 5.28 11.39
C VAL A 97 4.59 4.40 11.89
N PHE A 98 3.86 3.74 10.97
CA PHE A 98 2.72 2.90 11.28
C PHE A 98 3.09 1.47 11.74
N ASP A 99 4.35 1.06 11.64
CA ASP A 99 4.80 -0.33 11.83
C ASP A 99 3.91 -1.35 11.07
N PRO A 100 3.74 -1.20 9.75
CA PRO A 100 2.78 -1.99 8.99
C PRO A 100 3.08 -3.49 9.06
N LEU A 101 2.04 -4.30 9.23
CA LEU A 101 2.15 -5.75 9.08
C LEU A 101 2.49 -6.08 7.62
N LYS A 102 1.71 -5.54 6.68
CA LYS A 102 1.94 -5.57 5.23
C LYS A 102 1.67 -4.20 4.60
N ILE A 103 2.31 -3.97 3.46
CA ILE A 103 2.08 -2.80 2.63
C ILE A 103 1.54 -3.29 1.29
N ASN A 104 0.32 -2.88 0.93
CA ASN A 104 -0.22 -3.07 -0.39
C ASN A 104 0.26 -1.90 -1.29
N ALA A 105 0.91 -2.20 -2.40
CA ALA A 105 1.40 -1.20 -3.33
C ALA A 105 0.67 -1.27 -4.67
N GLN A 106 -0.02 -0.18 -5.02
CA GLN A 106 -0.48 0.05 -6.39
C GLN A 106 0.63 0.68 -7.19
N SER A 107 1.40 -0.18 -7.84
CA SER A 107 2.75 0.10 -8.30
C SER A 107 2.93 -0.02 -9.81
N GLY A 108 3.79 0.81 -10.39
CA GLY A 108 4.01 0.88 -11.83
C GLY A 108 2.83 1.48 -12.60
N SER A 109 2.86 1.29 -13.91
CA SER A 109 1.92 1.88 -14.87
C SER A 109 1.76 0.96 -16.07
N ASP A 110 0.52 0.72 -16.51
CA ASP A 110 0.25 -0.02 -17.76
C ASP A 110 0.53 0.78 -19.04
N ILE A 111 1.04 2.01 -18.92
CA ILE A 111 1.61 2.79 -20.04
C ILE A 111 3.06 2.39 -20.32
N PHE A 112 3.76 1.85 -19.33
CA PHE A 112 5.13 1.39 -19.48
C PHE A 112 5.21 0.25 -20.50
N SER A 113 6.31 0.21 -21.24
CA SER A 113 6.77 -1.01 -21.87
C SER A 113 7.01 -2.09 -20.81
N TYR A 114 7.10 -3.35 -21.25
CA TYR A 114 7.34 -4.44 -20.32
C TYR A 114 8.72 -4.35 -19.66
N ASP A 115 9.73 -3.86 -20.39
CA ASP A 115 11.09 -3.67 -19.85
C ASP A 115 11.16 -2.50 -18.85
N GLU A 116 10.46 -1.39 -19.09
CA GLU A 116 10.32 -0.31 -18.09
C GLU A 116 9.63 -0.81 -16.81
N SER A 117 8.65 -1.71 -16.95
CA SER A 117 8.03 -2.33 -15.76
C SER A 117 9.01 -3.24 -15.02
N VAL A 118 9.86 -3.99 -15.71
CA VAL A 118 10.93 -4.79 -15.09
C VAL A 118 11.93 -3.89 -14.36
N GLU A 119 12.39 -2.81 -14.99
CA GLU A 119 13.27 -1.81 -14.37
C GLU A 119 12.64 -1.25 -13.10
N PHE A 120 11.37 -0.85 -13.16
CA PHE A 120 10.62 -0.36 -12.02
C PHE A 120 10.61 -1.37 -10.86
N PHE A 121 10.24 -2.63 -11.10
CA PHE A 121 10.15 -3.62 -10.02
C PHE A 121 11.51 -4.07 -9.48
N GLN A 122 12.58 -4.07 -10.30
CA GLN A 122 13.93 -4.29 -9.78
C GLN A 122 14.33 -3.13 -8.84
N GLY A 123 14.02 -1.89 -9.22
CA GLY A 123 14.24 -0.73 -8.36
C GLY A 123 13.43 -0.76 -7.06
N THR A 124 12.21 -1.33 -7.05
CA THR A 124 11.44 -1.46 -5.79
C THR A 124 12.11 -2.42 -4.82
N LEU A 125 12.71 -3.53 -5.30
CA LEU A 125 13.45 -4.46 -4.44
C LEU A 125 14.67 -3.80 -3.79
N GLU A 126 15.41 -2.98 -4.53
CA GLU A 126 16.53 -2.21 -3.99
C GLU A 126 16.09 -1.21 -2.92
N ILE A 127 14.97 -0.52 -3.15
CA ILE A 127 14.38 0.41 -2.18
C ILE A 127 13.91 -0.34 -0.93
N ASP A 128 13.24 -1.48 -1.10
CA ASP A 128 12.78 -2.30 0.02
C ASP A 128 13.97 -2.75 0.89
N ALA A 129 15.06 -3.20 0.27
CA ALA A 129 16.29 -3.54 0.97
C ALA A 129 16.88 -2.34 1.71
N ALA A 130 17.05 -1.20 1.03
CA ALA A 130 17.62 0.02 1.60
C ALA A 130 16.79 0.58 2.78
N LEU A 131 15.47 0.35 2.77
CA LEU A 131 14.56 0.81 3.81
C LEU A 131 14.28 -0.25 4.89
N GLY A 132 14.79 -1.48 4.78
CA GLY A 132 14.50 -2.57 5.72
C GLY A 132 13.06 -3.06 5.62
N MET A 133 12.48 -3.03 4.43
CA MET A 133 11.09 -3.40 4.09
C MET A 133 10.98 -4.71 3.29
N ILE A 134 12.07 -5.46 3.13
CA ILE A 134 12.07 -6.75 2.45
C ILE A 134 10.96 -7.65 3.01
N GLY A 135 10.11 -8.18 2.13
CA GLY A 135 8.99 -9.07 2.48
C GLY A 135 7.77 -8.40 3.12
N LYS A 136 7.76 -7.07 3.27
CA LYS A 136 6.61 -6.31 3.78
C LYS A 136 5.67 -5.85 2.66
N VAL A 137 6.21 -5.54 1.49
CA VAL A 137 5.44 -4.99 0.37
C VAL A 137 4.85 -6.11 -0.50
N CYS A 138 3.59 -5.93 -0.87
CA CYS A 138 2.87 -6.77 -1.82
C CYS A 138 2.40 -5.86 -2.96
N HIS A 139 2.84 -6.13 -4.18
CA HIS A 139 2.42 -5.39 -5.37
C HIS A 139 1.07 -5.92 -5.87
N GLU A 140 0.03 -5.12 -5.78
CA GLU A 140 -1.33 -5.52 -6.18
C GLU A 140 -1.50 -5.51 -7.70
N THR A 141 -2.12 -6.56 -8.22
CA THR A 141 -2.65 -6.59 -9.59
C THR A 141 -3.86 -5.67 -9.68
N HIS A 142 -3.71 -4.49 -10.28
CA HIS A 142 -4.78 -3.50 -10.36
C HIS A 142 -4.76 -2.76 -11.70
N ARG A 143 -5.93 -2.43 -12.26
CA ARG A 143 -6.04 -1.62 -13.50
C ARG A 143 -5.22 -0.33 -13.41
N ASN A 144 -4.66 0.12 -14.54
CA ASN A 144 -3.71 1.23 -14.62
C ASN A 144 -2.30 0.93 -14.07
N ARG A 145 -2.01 -0.29 -13.59
CA ARG A 145 -0.72 -0.69 -13.04
C ARG A 145 -0.06 -1.76 -13.90
N SER A 146 1.27 -1.88 -13.79
CA SER A 146 2.08 -2.77 -14.62
C SER A 146 1.64 -4.24 -14.55
N LEU A 147 1.12 -4.69 -13.40
CA LEU A 147 0.68 -6.08 -13.18
C LEU A 147 -0.81 -6.32 -13.48
N PHE A 148 -1.53 -5.37 -14.10
CA PHE A 148 -2.95 -5.53 -14.43
C PHE A 148 -3.21 -6.67 -15.41
N ASN A 149 -2.37 -6.77 -16.45
CA ASN A 149 -2.52 -7.75 -17.51
C ASN A 149 -1.71 -9.02 -17.17
N PRO A 150 -2.28 -10.23 -17.27
CA PRO A 150 -1.59 -11.47 -16.93
C PRO A 150 -0.33 -11.72 -17.79
N TYR A 151 -0.31 -11.33 -19.06
CA TYR A 151 0.86 -11.49 -19.93
C TYR A 151 2.01 -10.54 -19.55
N ALA A 152 1.67 -9.30 -19.19
CA ALA A 152 2.66 -8.36 -18.65
C ALA A 152 3.21 -8.87 -17.31
N ALA A 153 2.32 -9.30 -16.41
CA ALA A 153 2.72 -9.87 -15.12
C ALA A 153 3.64 -11.10 -15.29
N GLU A 154 3.31 -12.03 -16.20
CA GLU A 154 4.17 -13.17 -16.51
C GLU A 154 5.55 -12.74 -17.03
N TYR A 155 5.60 -11.77 -17.97
CA TYR A 155 6.85 -11.26 -18.52
C TYR A 155 7.74 -10.65 -17.43
N ILE A 156 7.14 -9.89 -16.51
CA ILE A 156 7.82 -9.20 -15.41
C ILE A 156 8.31 -10.21 -14.37
N LEU A 157 7.45 -11.10 -13.88
CA LEU A 157 7.78 -12.06 -12.82
C LEU A 157 8.86 -13.06 -13.23
N LYS A 158 9.05 -13.33 -14.53
CA LYS A 158 10.17 -14.14 -15.03
C LYS A 158 11.53 -13.43 -14.95
N ARG A 159 11.55 -12.10 -14.79
CA ARG A 159 12.76 -11.25 -14.84
C ARG A 159 13.04 -10.46 -13.57
N VAL A 160 12.06 -10.42 -12.66
CA VAL A 160 12.19 -9.78 -11.35
C VAL A 160 12.28 -10.90 -10.31
N PRO A 161 13.37 -10.98 -9.52
CA PRO A 161 13.50 -12.00 -8.48
C PRO A 161 12.43 -11.80 -7.38
N GLY A 162 11.97 -12.92 -6.80
CA GLY A 162 11.03 -12.94 -5.68
C GLY A 162 11.71 -12.82 -4.32
#